data_AF-A0A3D3TIV2-F1
#
_entry.id   AF-A0A3D3TIV2-F1
#
_cell.length_a   1.000
_cell.length_b   1.000
_cell.length_c   1.000
_cell.angle_alpha   90.00
_cell.angle_beta   90.00
_cell.angle_gamma   90.00
#
_symmetry.space_group_name_H-M   'P 1'
#
loop_
_entity.id
_entity.type
_entity.pdbx_description
1 polymer ?
#
loop_
_entity_poly.entity_id
_entity_poly.type
_entity_poly.pdbx_seq_one_letter_code
_entity_poly.pdbx_strand_id
1 'polypeptide(L)'
;FQELRSYSFLSHRLQLVRELEGVKYYDDSKATNAHAVSAALRNFEPSKTILILGGQEKDETYVELIEQLGQLKHLVMMGTSMKTLSAKLQMRGIPFSNAGNMADA
;
A
#
# COMPACT_ATOMS: atom_id res chain seq x y z
N PHE A 1 38.38 7.91 -14.93
CA PHE A 1 36.92 8.10 -15.11
C PHE A 1 36.25 6.74 -15.31
N GLN A 2 35.96 6.00 -14.24
CA GLN A 2 35.23 4.73 -14.41
C GLN A 2 34.61 4.18 -13.11
N GLU A 3 33.69 4.90 -12.47
CA GLU A 3 32.86 4.30 -11.42
C GLU A 3 31.42 4.84 -11.50
N LEU A 4 30.64 4.27 -12.42
CA LEU A 4 29.18 4.43 -12.52
C LEU A 4 28.49 3.07 -12.78
N ARG A 5 29.07 1.98 -12.28
CA ARG A 5 28.49 0.63 -12.35
C ARG A 5 28.18 0.14 -10.95
N SER A 6 27.01 0.52 -10.44
CA SER A 6 26.16 -0.24 -9.49
C SER A 6 25.19 0.69 -8.76
N TYR A 7 24.39 1.48 -9.50
CA TYR A 7 23.15 1.99 -8.92
C TYR A 7 22.13 0.84 -9.02
N SER A 8 22.18 -0.08 -8.05
CA SER A 8 21.15 -1.10 -7.92
C SER A 8 19.82 -0.42 -7.64
N PHE A 9 18.86 -0.61 -8.54
CA PHE A 9 17.45 -0.27 -8.40
C PHE A 9 16.83 -1.00 -7.19
N LEU A 10 17.20 -0.63 -5.95
CA LEU A 10 16.72 -1.22 -4.70
C LEU A 10 15.34 -0.70 -4.28
N SER A 11 14.47 -0.38 -5.24
CA SER A 11 13.09 0.05 -5.00
C SER A 11 12.08 -1.07 -5.23
N HIS A 12 12.50 -2.33 -5.11
CA HIS A 12 11.63 -3.52 -5.18
C HIS A 12 11.67 -4.22 -3.82
N ARG A 13 10.75 -3.92 -2.91
CA ARG A 13 10.56 -4.72 -1.68
C ARG A 13 9.12 -5.20 -1.56
N LEU A 14 8.67 -5.99 -2.53
CA LEU A 14 7.57 -6.93 -2.32
C LEU A 14 8.14 -8.25 -1.85
N GLN A 15 8.42 -8.37 -0.56
CA GLN A 15 8.99 -9.59 0.01
C GLN A 15 7.85 -10.50 0.48
N LEU A 16 7.75 -11.70 -0.09
CA LEU A 16 6.88 -12.74 0.47
C LEU A 16 7.43 -13.13 1.85
N VAL A 17 6.70 -12.78 2.91
CA VAL A 17 7.11 -13.05 4.30
C VAL A 17 6.45 -14.30 4.85
N ARG A 18 5.30 -14.69 4.31
CA ARG A 18 4.57 -15.88 4.76
C ARG A 18 3.59 -16.36 3.70
N GLU A 19 3.36 -17.66 3.67
CA GLU A 19 2.16 -18.25 3.09
C GLU A 19 1.44 -19.04 4.18
N LEU A 20 0.15 -18.80 4.35
CA LEU A 20 -0.67 -19.48 5.34
C LEU A 20 -2.03 -19.80 4.71
N GLU A 21 -2.41 -21.08 4.72
CA GLU A 21 -3.69 -21.54 4.15
C GLU A 21 -3.95 -21.05 2.71
N GLY A 22 -2.89 -20.96 1.90
CA GLY A 22 -2.95 -20.48 0.51
C GLY A 22 -3.02 -18.96 0.36
N VAL A 23 -2.98 -18.20 1.46
CA VAL A 23 -2.87 -16.73 1.45
C VAL A 23 -1.41 -16.33 1.55
N LYS A 24 -0.96 -15.49 0.61
CA LYS A 24 0.40 -14.96 0.56
C LYS A 24 0.46 -13.57 1.17
N TYR A 25 1.39 -13.38 2.10
CA TYR A 25 1.62 -12.13 2.81
C TYR A 25 2.89 -11.50 2.28
N TYR A 26 2.78 -10.27 1.76
CA TYR A 26 3.90 -9.51 1.23
C TYR A 26 4.17 -8.31 2.15
N ASP A 27 5.41 -8.17 2.59
CA ASP A 27 5.88 -6.97 3.31
C ASP A 27 6.48 -5.99 2.30
N ASP A 28 5.88 -4.81 2.20
CA ASP A 28 6.36 -3.64 1.49
C ASP A 28 6.44 -2.41 2.39
N SER A 29 6.94 -2.60 3.62
CA SER A 29 7.17 -1.54 4.62
C SER A 29 8.10 -0.40 4.15
N LYS A 30 8.70 -0.51 2.95
CA LYS A 30 9.48 0.56 2.31
C LYS A 30 8.70 1.42 1.32
N ALA A 31 7.46 1.07 0.98
CA ALA A 31 6.56 1.92 0.22
C ALA A 31 6.04 3.08 1.08
N THR A 32 6.93 4.07 1.29
CA THR A 32 6.67 5.24 2.15
C THR A 32 5.99 6.41 1.42
N ASN A 33 5.50 6.20 0.20
CA ASN A 33 4.77 7.19 -0.60
C ASN A 33 3.72 6.52 -1.50
N ALA A 34 2.71 7.28 -1.91
CA ALA A 34 1.57 6.81 -2.70
C ALA A 34 2.00 6.18 -4.03
N HIS A 35 3.05 6.70 -4.65
CA HIS A 35 3.57 6.21 -5.92
C HIS A 35 4.19 4.81 -5.78
N ALA A 36 4.90 4.55 -4.68
CA ALA A 36 5.46 3.24 -4.38
C ALA A 36 4.35 2.20 -4.13
N VAL A 37 3.32 2.58 -3.36
CA VAL A 37 2.15 1.71 -3.13
C VAL A 37 1.42 1.41 -4.45
N SER A 38 1.18 2.42 -5.30
CA SER A 38 0.57 2.22 -6.61
C SER A 38 1.40 1.27 -7.49
N ALA A 39 2.73 1.44 -7.49
CA ALA A 39 3.62 0.54 -8.22
C ALA A 39 3.58 -0.90 -7.70
N ALA A 40 3.50 -1.08 -6.38
CA ALA A 40 3.38 -2.39 -5.77
C ALA A 40 2.05 -3.07 -6.15
N LEU A 41 0.94 -2.34 -6.06
CA LEU A 41 -0.41 -2.85 -6.37
C LEU A 41 -0.55 -3.36 -7.81
N ARG A 42 0.21 -2.82 -8.77
CA ARG A 42 0.22 -3.31 -10.16
C ARG A 42 0.72 -4.76 -10.32
N ASN A 43 1.38 -5.33 -9.31
CA ASN A 43 1.86 -6.72 -9.35
C ASN A 43 0.80 -7.72 -8.84
N PHE A 44 -0.36 -7.25 -8.38
CA PHE A 44 -1.38 -8.09 -7.78
C PHE A 44 -2.71 -7.97 -8.52
N GLU A 45 -3.52 -9.03 -8.43
CA GLU A 45 -4.90 -9.01 -8.93
C GLU A 45 -5.78 -8.26 -7.92
N PRO A 46 -6.35 -7.08 -8.26
CA PRO A 46 -7.03 -6.23 -7.28
C PRO A 46 -8.16 -6.93 -6.51
N SER A 47 -8.98 -7.71 -7.22
CA SER A 47 -10.12 -8.48 -6.67
C SER A 47 -9.74 -9.55 -5.63
N LYS A 48 -8.45 -9.90 -5.53
CA LYS A 48 -7.92 -10.87 -4.55
C LYS A 48 -6.99 -10.24 -3.53
N THR A 49 -6.75 -8.94 -3.63
CA THR A 49 -5.74 -8.24 -2.82
C THR A 49 -6.39 -7.54 -1.65
N ILE A 50 -5.85 -7.80 -0.45
CA ILE A 50 -6.14 -7.04 0.76
C ILE A 50 -4.92 -6.19 1.05
N LEU A 51 -5.10 -4.87 1.15
CA LEU A 51 -4.03 -3.94 1.45
C LEU A 51 -4.17 -3.43 2.88
N ILE A 52 -3.09 -3.53 3.65
CA ILE A 52 -2.92 -2.83 4.92
C ILE A 52 -2.10 -1.59 4.63
N LEU A 53 -2.72 -0.42 4.72
CA LEU A 53 -2.11 0.87 4.47
C LEU A 53 -2.04 1.65 5.78
N GLY A 54 -0.85 2.12 6.14
CA GLY A 54 -0.67 2.94 7.33
C GLY A 54 0.56 3.83 7.23
N GLY A 55 0.69 4.76 8.18
CA GLY A 55 1.81 5.69 8.25
C GLY A 55 1.41 7.15 8.18
N GLN A 56 2.38 8.01 7.90
CA GLN A 56 2.20 9.46 7.90
C GLN A 56 1.83 9.97 6.51
N GLU A 57 0.77 10.77 6.43
CA GLU A 57 0.44 11.51 5.21
C GLU A 57 1.59 12.40 4.76
N LYS A 58 1.82 12.36 3.44
CA LYS A 58 2.70 13.29 2.74
C LYS A 58 1.82 14.18 1.87
N ASP A 59 2.33 15.36 1.56
CA ASP A 59 1.64 16.31 0.70
C ASP A 59 1.79 15.87 -0.77
N GLU A 60 1.11 14.80 -1.13
CA GLU A 60 1.18 14.17 -2.46
C GLU A 60 -0.22 13.90 -3.05
N THR A 61 -0.27 13.78 -4.37
CA THR A 61 -1.51 13.55 -5.10
C THR A 61 -1.90 12.07 -5.03
N TYR A 62 -3.02 11.79 -4.37
CA TYR A 62 -3.55 10.42 -4.16
C TYR A 62 -4.51 9.93 -5.26
N VAL A 63 -4.68 10.66 -6.37
CA VAL A 63 -5.76 10.39 -7.35
C VAL A 63 -5.67 8.98 -7.93
N GLU A 64 -4.51 8.60 -8.49
CA GLU A 64 -4.30 7.26 -9.06
C GLU A 64 -4.42 6.17 -7.99
N LEU A 65 -3.86 6.40 -6.80
CA LEU A 65 -3.95 5.45 -5.70
C LEU A 65 -5.40 5.17 -5.31
N ILE A 66 -6.22 6.22 -5.16
CA ILE A 66 -7.64 6.08 -4.77
C ILE A 66 -8.42 5.22 -5.78
N GLU A 67 -8.16 5.39 -7.08
CA GLU A 67 -8.80 4.56 -8.12
C GLU A 67 -8.39 3.09 -8.02
N GLN A 68 -7.13 2.81 -7.69
CA GLN A 68 -6.66 1.44 -7.46
C GLN A 68 -7.25 0.85 -6.17
N LEU A 69 -7.34 1.64 -5.10
CA LEU A 69 -7.89 1.22 -3.82
C LEU A 69 -9.36 0.79 -3.94
N GLY A 70 -10.14 1.46 -4.80
CA GLY A 70 -11.54 1.10 -5.06
C GLY A 70 -11.73 -0.25 -5.77
N GLN A 71 -10.67 -0.82 -6.35
CA GLN A 71 -10.70 -2.12 -7.03
C GLN A 71 -10.23 -3.27 -6.14
N LEU A 72 -9.70 -2.97 -4.95
CA LEU A 72 -9.20 -3.98 -4.02
C LEU A 72 -10.33 -4.79 -3.41
N LYS A 73 -10.02 -6.03 -3.05
CA LYS A 73 -10.94 -6.87 -2.26
C LYS A 73 -11.28 -6.20 -0.93
N HIS A 74 -10.26 -5.65 -0.26
CA HIS A 74 -10.43 -4.95 1.01
C HIS A 74 -9.26 -4.00 1.28
N LEU A 75 -9.54 -2.90 1.98
CA LEU A 75 -8.55 -1.95 2.46
C LEU A 75 -8.64 -1.85 3.98
N VAL A 76 -7.51 -2.05 4.64
CA VAL A 76 -7.34 -1.82 6.08
C VAL A 76 -6.45 -0.62 6.26
N MET A 77 -6.95 0.42 6.92
CA MET A 77 -6.20 1.61 7.28
C MET A 77 -5.67 1.47 8.71
N MET A 78 -4.38 1.72 8.89
CA MET A 78 -3.72 1.67 10.19
C MET A 78 -3.17 3.05 10.57
N GLY A 79 -3.53 3.51 11.77
CA GLY A 79 -3.02 4.75 12.35
C GLY A 79 -3.82 6.01 12.02
N THR A 80 -3.62 7.06 12.83
CA THR A 80 -4.41 8.30 12.82
C THR A 80 -3.93 9.34 11.80
N SER A 81 -2.84 9.07 11.10
CA SER A 81 -2.12 10.04 10.28
C SER A 81 -2.52 10.03 8.79
N MET A 82 -3.59 9.30 8.43
CA MET A 82 -4.15 9.26 7.07
C MET A 82 -5.56 9.85 6.96
N LYS A 83 -5.75 11.05 7.54
CA LYS A 83 -7.06 11.74 7.61
C LYS A 83 -7.53 12.27 6.25
N THR A 84 -6.62 12.81 5.45
CA THR A 84 -6.90 13.32 4.11
C THR A 84 -7.30 12.20 3.15
N LEU A 85 -6.56 11.08 3.18
CA LEU A 85 -6.84 9.92 2.35
C LEU A 85 -8.14 9.24 2.76
N SER A 86 -8.35 9.03 4.07
CA SER A 86 -9.62 8.45 4.57
C SER A 86 -10.83 9.32 4.22
N ALA A 87 -10.72 10.65 4.33
CA ALA A 87 -11.78 11.55 3.90
C ALA A 87 -12.06 11.42 2.39
N LYS A 88 -11.03 11.35 1.55
CA LYS A 88 -11.19 11.14 0.10
C LYS A 88 -11.83 9.80 -0.24
N LEU A 89 -11.47 8.73 0.46
CA LEU A 89 -12.07 7.40 0.31
C LEU A 89 -13.55 7.42 0.69
N GLN A 90 -13.90 8.07 1.81
CA GLN A 90 -15.29 8.24 2.24
C GLN A 90 -16.11 9.04 1.21
N MET A 91 -15.57 10.15 0.70
CA MET A 91 -16.23 10.95 -0.34
C MET A 91 -16.48 10.16 -1.63
N ARG A 92 -15.60 9.20 -1.95
CA ARG A 92 -15.73 8.30 -3.11
C ARG A 92 -16.59 7.06 -2.82
N GLY A 93 -17.01 6.85 -1.57
CA GLY A 93 -17.78 5.67 -1.17
C GLY A 93 -16.97 4.37 -1.18
N ILE A 94 -15.64 4.44 -1.07
CA ILE A 94 -14.78 3.26 -1.04
C ILE A 94 -14.75 2.70 0.39
N PRO A 95 -15.16 1.44 0.62
CA PRO A 95 -15.16 0.85 1.94
C PRO A 95 -13.73 0.56 2.42
N PHE A 96 -13.48 0.82 3.71
CA PHE A 96 -12.24 0.43 4.39
C PHE A 96 -12.51 0.12 5.86
N SER A 97 -11.64 -0.66 6.49
CA SER A 97 -11.64 -0.91 7.93
C SER A 97 -10.48 -0.18 8.61
N ASN A 98 -10.59 0.10 9.91
CA ASN A 98 -9.50 0.69 10.68
C ASN A 98 -8.90 -0.34 11.63
N ALA A 99 -7.58 -0.40 11.71
CA ALA A 99 -6.84 -1.21 12.67
C ALA A 99 -5.98 -0.33 13.60
N GLY A 100 -5.91 -0.70 14.88
CA GLY A 100 -5.15 0.04 15.89
C GLY A 100 -3.63 -0.19 15.81
N ASN A 101 -3.22 -1.37 15.35
CA ASN A 101 -1.83 -1.77 15.16
C ASN A 101 -1.74 -2.91 14.11
N MET A 102 -0.53 -3.31 13.74
CA MET A 102 -0.27 -4.29 12.68
C MET A 102 -0.71 -5.72 13.05
N ALA A 103 -0.85 -6.03 14.35
CA ALA A 103 -1.36 -7.34 14.79
C ALA A 103 -2.90 -7.42 14.67
N ASP A 104 -3.59 -6.27 14.72
CA ASP A 104 -5.05 -6.17 14.57
C ASP A 104 -5.49 -5.94 13.12
N ALA A 105 -4.54 -5.63 12.22
CA ALA A 105 -4.77 -5.34 10.81
C ALA A 105 -4.77 -6.61 9.94
#